data_AF-A0A290YM29-F1
#
_entry.id   AF-A0A290YM29-F1
#
_cell.length_a   1.000
_cell.length_b   1.000
_cell.length_c   1.000
_cell.angle_alpha   90.00
_cell.angle_beta   90.00
_cell.angle_gamma   90.00
#
_symmetry.space_group_name_H-M   'P 1'
#
loop_
_entity.id
_entity.type
_entity.pdbx_description
1 polymer ?
#
loop_
_entity_poly.entity_id
_entity_poly.type
_entity_poly.pdbx_seq_one_letter_code
_entity_poly.pdbx_strand_id
1 'polypeptide(L)'
;MTRLTAPAGEARPGAPLTPILGQQQIKPADFIAEFHRLSVGYTPGVPLGCRIYKTGANKFTLRVAPPTWTTLFTSAATGRVVTREDVYHLAHYRAMATPTGVATLLGTLKSLGFRLN
;
A
#
# COMPACT_ATOMS: atom_id res chain seq x y z
N MET A 1 5.90 -17.83 4.33
CA MET A 1 5.37 -16.56 3.76
C MET A 1 5.78 -15.44 4.69
N THR A 2 6.42 -14.41 4.18
CA THR A 2 6.90 -13.27 4.98
C THR A 2 6.11 -12.02 4.62
N ARG A 3 5.66 -11.26 5.63
CA ARG A 3 4.90 -10.01 5.45
C ARG A 3 5.79 -8.81 5.76
N LEU A 4 5.71 -7.82 4.90
CA LEU A 4 6.48 -6.58 4.97
C LEU A 4 5.59 -5.42 4.58
N THR A 5 5.94 -4.21 5.01
CA THR A 5 5.33 -2.97 4.53
C THR A 5 6.45 -2.09 4.00
N ALA A 6 6.29 -1.57 2.79
CA ALA A 6 7.26 -0.68 2.15
C ALA A 6 6.53 0.44 1.38
N PRO A 7 7.06 1.67 1.38
CA PRO A 7 6.47 2.76 0.60
C PRO A 7 6.61 2.50 -0.91
N ALA A 8 5.52 2.70 -1.65
CA ALA A 8 5.47 2.55 -3.11
C ALA A 8 6.54 3.42 -3.78
N GLY A 9 7.26 2.88 -4.78
CA GLY A 9 8.29 3.62 -5.51
C GLY A 9 9.54 4.03 -4.70
N GLU A 10 9.53 3.88 -3.38
CA GLU A 10 10.58 4.38 -2.49
C GLU A 10 11.22 3.29 -1.61
N ALA A 11 11.01 2.01 -1.95
CA ALA A 11 11.70 0.93 -1.24
C ALA A 11 13.22 1.10 -1.31
N ARG A 12 13.86 1.24 -0.15
CA ARG A 12 15.31 1.38 0.01
C ARG A 12 15.86 0.30 0.95
N PRO A 13 17.12 -0.14 0.78
CA PRO A 13 17.76 -1.01 1.75
C PRO A 13 17.85 -0.27 3.09
N GLY A 14 17.23 -0.81 4.13
CA GLY A 14 17.13 -0.15 5.44
C GLY A 14 16.71 -1.12 6.53
N ALA A 15 16.80 -0.67 7.79
CA ALA A 15 16.61 -1.49 8.98
C ALA A 15 15.39 -2.44 9.00
N PRO A 16 14.19 -2.10 8.47
CA PRO A 16 13.08 -3.06 8.46
C PRO A 16 13.20 -4.12 7.36
N LEU A 17 13.88 -3.82 6.24
CA LEU A 17 13.96 -4.71 5.07
C LEU A 17 15.17 -5.64 5.17
N THR A 18 16.35 -5.12 5.53
CA THR A 18 17.62 -5.86 5.42
C THR A 18 17.68 -7.12 6.29
N PRO A 19 17.30 -7.11 7.59
CA PRO A 19 17.31 -8.31 8.42
C PRO A 19 16.34 -9.39 7.92
N ILE A 20 15.15 -8.96 7.50
CA ILE A 20 14.08 -9.88 7.06
C ILE A 20 14.46 -10.55 5.72
N LEU A 21 14.99 -9.79 4.77
CA LEU A 21 15.46 -10.32 3.49
C LEU A 21 16.69 -11.23 3.67
N GLY A 22 17.59 -10.88 4.59
CA GLY A 22 18.75 -11.69 4.96
C GLY A 22 18.36 -13.07 5.50
N GLN A 23 17.40 -13.13 6.44
CA GLN A 23 16.86 -14.39 6.96
C GLN A 23 16.23 -15.27 5.87
N GLN A 24 15.64 -14.65 4.85
CA GLN A 24 15.04 -15.36 3.72
C GLN A 24 16.05 -15.70 2.61
N GLN A 25 17.32 -15.30 2.74
CA GLN A 25 18.37 -15.42 1.71
C GLN A 25 17.96 -14.76 0.39
N ILE A 26 17.23 -13.65 0.45
CA ILE A 26 16.80 -12.89 -0.72
C ILE A 26 17.73 -11.69 -0.88
N LYS A 27 18.24 -11.47 -2.09
CA LYS A 27 19.05 -10.30 -2.39
C LYS A 27 18.18 -9.04 -2.29
N PRO A 28 18.58 -8.03 -1.48
CA PRO A 28 17.80 -6.80 -1.35
C PRO A 28 17.58 -6.06 -2.67
N ALA A 29 18.58 -6.05 -3.56
CA ALA A 29 18.48 -5.42 -4.88
C ALA A 29 17.37 -6.06 -5.74
N ASP A 30 17.33 -7.39 -5.81
CA ASP A 30 16.31 -8.12 -6.58
C ASP A 30 14.91 -7.87 -6.02
N PHE A 31 14.77 -7.83 -4.69
CA PHE A 31 13.52 -7.49 -4.04
C PHE A 31 13.06 -6.06 -4.37
N ILE A 32 13.96 -5.08 -4.29
CA ILE A 32 13.63 -3.67 -4.54
C ILE A 32 13.19 -3.48 -5.99
N ALA A 33 13.92 -4.05 -6.95
CA ALA A 33 13.59 -3.98 -8.36
C ALA A 33 12.20 -4.58 -8.67
N GLU A 34 11.91 -5.76 -8.12
CA GLU A 34 10.62 -6.42 -8.31
C GLU A 34 9.49 -5.66 -7.60
N PHE A 35 9.74 -5.11 -6.41
CA PHE A 35 8.78 -4.29 -5.70
C PHE A 35 8.45 -2.99 -6.44
N HIS A 36 9.46 -2.29 -6.98
CA HIS A 36 9.26 -1.10 -7.80
C HIS A 36 8.45 -1.43 -9.05
N ARG A 37 8.76 -2.53 -9.74
CA ARG A 37 8.00 -3.01 -10.91
C ARG A 37 6.52 -3.26 -10.58
N LEU A 38 6.24 -3.88 -9.43
CA LEU A 38 4.86 -4.14 -8.98
C LEU A 38 4.16 -2.90 -8.40
N SER A 39 4.91 -1.86 -8.02
CA SER A 39 4.38 -0.65 -7.39
C SER A 39 4.19 0.53 -8.35
N VAL A 40 4.56 0.43 -9.64
CA VAL A 40 4.47 1.52 -10.63
C VAL A 40 3.06 2.15 -10.72
N GLY A 41 2.00 1.36 -10.54
CA GLY A 41 0.62 1.84 -10.60
C GLY A 41 0.10 2.51 -9.33
N TYR A 42 0.90 2.56 -8.26
CA TYR A 42 0.49 3.13 -6.98
C TYR A 42 1.16 4.48 -6.76
N THR A 43 0.45 5.39 -6.08
CA THR A 43 1.00 6.68 -5.65
C THR A 43 2.29 6.48 -4.84
N PRO A 44 3.41 7.10 -5.26
CA PRO A 44 4.67 7.03 -4.52
C PRO A 44 4.52 7.44 -3.05
N GLY A 45 5.30 6.82 -2.18
CA GLY A 45 5.28 7.09 -0.73
C GLY A 45 4.15 6.41 0.05
N VAL A 46 3.09 5.93 -0.62
CA VAL A 46 2.01 5.20 0.06
C VAL A 46 2.53 3.84 0.56
N PRO A 47 2.38 3.49 1.85
CA PRO A 47 2.84 2.21 2.36
C PRO A 47 2.00 1.06 1.79
N LEU A 48 2.67 0.16 1.07
CA LEU A 48 2.08 -1.03 0.47
C LEU A 48 2.45 -2.28 1.26
N GLY A 49 1.46 -3.13 1.50
CA GLY A 49 1.66 -4.43 2.13
C GLY A 49 2.24 -5.43 1.12
N CYS A 50 3.34 -6.06 1.46
CA CYS A 50 4.04 -7.03 0.63
C CYS A 50 3.98 -8.42 1.25
N ARG A 51 3.75 -9.43 0.41
CA ARG A 51 3.86 -10.84 0.78
C ARG A 51 4.93 -11.50 -0.08
N ILE A 52 5.96 -12.01 0.58
CA ILE A 52 7.03 -12.76 -0.06
C ILE A 52 6.75 -14.26 0.09
N TYR A 53 6.75 -14.96 -1.04
CA TYR A 53 6.66 -16.41 -1.13
C TYR A 53 8.00 -16.95 -1.64
N LYS A 54 8.74 -17.66 -0.80
CA LYS A 54 9.98 -18.32 -1.21
C LYS A 54 9.64 -19.64 -1.90
N THR A 55 10.00 -19.78 -3.17
CA THR A 55 9.74 -20.97 -3.99
C THR A 55 10.99 -21.85 -4.11
N GLY A 56 12.18 -21.31 -3.85
CA GLY A 56 13.44 -22.06 -3.83
C GLY A 56 14.55 -21.28 -3.13
N ALA A 57 15.79 -21.79 -3.17
CA ALA A 57 16.94 -21.20 -2.47
C ALA A 57 17.13 -19.70 -2.79
N ASN A 58 16.99 -19.31 -4.06
CA ASN A 58 17.14 -17.93 -4.55
C ASN A 58 15.93 -17.42 -5.35
N LYS A 59 14.83 -18.19 -5.42
CA LYS A 59 13.62 -17.80 -6.18
C LYS A 59 12.52 -17.39 -5.20
N PHE A 60 11.97 -16.20 -5.41
CA PHE A 60 10.84 -15.70 -4.65
C PHE A 60 9.76 -15.16 -5.61
N THR A 61 8.52 -15.21 -5.14
CA THR A 61 7.38 -14.53 -5.76
C THR A 61 6.93 -13.42 -4.82
N LEU A 62 6.76 -12.22 -5.36
CA LEU A 62 6.28 -11.07 -4.62
C LEU A 62 4.80 -10.81 -4.96
N ARG A 63 3.98 -10.61 -3.93
CA ARG A 63 2.60 -10.12 -4.09
C ARG A 63 2.45 -8.82 -3.32
N VAL A 64 2.18 -7.74 -4.04
CA VAL A 64 1.88 -6.43 -3.47
C VAL A 64 0.37 -6.32 -3.29
N ALA A 65 -0.05 -6.04 -2.06
CA ALA A 65 -1.43 -5.78 -1.73
C ALA A 65 -1.70 -4.27 -1.90
N PRO A 66 -2.90 -3.90 -2.36
CA PRO A 66 -3.30 -2.51 -2.41
C PRO A 66 -3.29 -1.89 -1.00
N PRO A 67 -3.09 -0.57 -0.89
CA PRO A 67 -3.05 0.11 0.39
C PRO A 67 -4.39 -0.01 1.12
N THR A 68 -4.31 0.03 2.45
CA THR A 68 -5.52 0.02 3.29
C THR A 68 -6.26 1.35 3.17
N TRP A 69 -7.58 1.33 3.37
CA TRP A 69 -8.37 2.56 3.36
C TRP A 69 -7.92 3.55 4.42
N THR A 70 -7.53 3.07 5.60
CA THR A 70 -6.95 3.91 6.66
C THR A 70 -5.75 4.70 6.16
N THR A 71 -4.83 4.04 5.45
CA THR A 71 -3.65 4.70 4.88
C THR A 71 -4.04 5.76 3.86
N LEU A 72 -4.95 5.42 2.95
CA LEU A 72 -5.41 6.32 1.90
C LEU A 72 -6.13 7.55 2.45
N PHE A 73 -6.98 7.36 3.45
CA PHE A 73 -7.65 8.47 4.13
C PHE A 73 -6.66 9.32 4.91
N THR A 74 -5.68 8.73 5.60
CA THR A 74 -4.65 9.52 6.29
C THR A 74 -3.79 10.34 5.31
N SER A 75 -3.51 9.82 4.10
CA SER A 75 -2.76 10.59 3.09
C SER A 75 -3.57 11.72 2.45
N ALA A 76 -4.89 11.58 2.36
CA ALA A 76 -5.77 12.60 1.76
C ALA A 76 -6.34 13.57 2.79
N ALA A 77 -6.45 13.16 4.06
CA ALA A 77 -7.01 13.99 5.11
C ALA A 77 -6.01 15.04 5.57
N THR A 78 -6.50 16.27 5.76
CA THR A 78 -5.79 17.26 6.59
C THR A 78 -6.22 17.01 8.05
N GLY A 79 -5.46 16.19 8.75
CA GLY A 79 -5.78 15.73 10.11
C GLY A 79 -6.81 14.59 10.13
N ARG A 80 -8.07 14.90 10.43
CA ARG A 80 -9.20 13.94 10.40
C ARG A 80 -10.37 14.40 9.53
N VAL A 81 -10.17 15.47 8.76
CA VAL A 81 -11.18 16.02 7.87
C VAL A 81 -10.82 15.63 6.45
N VAL A 82 -11.76 15.01 5.75
CA VAL A 82 -11.63 14.57 4.35
C VAL A 82 -12.69 15.33 3.55
N THR A 83 -12.33 15.88 2.40
CA THR A 83 -13.30 16.57 1.54
C THR A 83 -14.05 15.57 0.64
N ARG A 84 -15.23 15.96 0.13
CA ARG A 84 -15.93 15.13 -0.86
C ARG A 84 -15.06 14.85 -2.08
N GLU A 85 -14.27 15.83 -2.51
CA GLU A 85 -13.35 15.71 -3.64
C GLU A 85 -12.29 14.63 -3.38
N ASP A 86 -11.67 14.62 -2.20
CA ASP A 86 -10.72 13.58 -1.80
C ASP A 86 -11.35 12.19 -1.84
N VAL A 87 -12.61 12.05 -1.40
CA VAL A 87 -13.33 10.77 -1.46
C VAL A 87 -13.51 10.31 -2.91
N TYR A 88 -13.81 11.22 -3.84
CA TYR A 88 -13.92 10.88 -5.27
C TYR A 88 -12.56 10.50 -5.87
N HIS A 89 -11.48 11.22 -5.54
CA HIS A 89 -10.13 10.88 -5.98
C HIS A 89 -9.71 9.49 -5.48
N LEU A 90 -9.97 9.18 -4.20
CA LEU A 90 -9.69 7.87 -3.61
C LEU A 90 -10.58 6.75 -4.18
N ALA A 91 -11.84 7.06 -4.50
CA ALA A 91 -12.73 6.13 -5.19
C ALA A 91 -12.20 5.80 -6.59
N HIS A 92 -11.74 6.81 -7.34
CA HIS A 92 -11.14 6.62 -8.66
C HIS A 92 -9.84 5.81 -8.58
N TYR A 93 -9.00 6.09 -7.57
CA TYR A 93 -7.75 5.39 -7.32
C TYR A 93 -7.90 3.87 -7.14
N ARG A 94 -8.99 3.40 -6.50
CA ARG A 94 -9.27 1.95 -6.38
C ARG A 94 -10.27 1.41 -7.40
N ALA A 95 -10.56 2.16 -8.47
CA ALA A 95 -11.58 1.82 -9.46
C ALA A 95 -12.96 1.55 -8.83
N MET A 96 -13.27 2.22 -7.71
CA MET A 96 -14.53 2.16 -6.97
C MET A 96 -15.38 3.44 -7.18
N ALA A 97 -15.21 4.15 -8.29
CA ALA A 97 -15.93 5.37 -8.63
C ALA A 97 -17.44 5.15 -8.96
N THR A 98 -18.02 4.04 -8.52
CA THR A 98 -19.47 3.78 -8.61
C THR A 98 -20.18 4.41 -7.41
N PRO A 99 -21.48 4.80 -7.55
CA PRO A 99 -22.25 5.35 -6.44
C PRO A 99 -22.26 4.46 -5.19
N THR A 100 -22.33 3.14 -5.38
CA THR A 100 -22.24 2.13 -4.31
C THR A 100 -20.85 2.08 -3.67
N GLY A 101 -19.79 2.20 -4.48
CA GLY A 101 -18.41 2.23 -3.99
C GLY A 101 -18.16 3.47 -3.12
N VAL A 102 -18.63 4.64 -3.56
CA VAL A 102 -18.54 5.89 -2.79
C VAL A 102 -19.32 5.79 -1.47
N ALA A 103 -20.53 5.20 -1.47
CA ALA A 103 -21.29 4.99 -0.23
C ALA A 103 -20.55 4.08 0.77
N THR A 104 -19.89 3.02 0.28
CA THR A 104 -19.07 2.13 1.11
C THR A 104 -17.85 2.85 1.68
N LEU A 105 -17.24 3.72 0.88
CA LEU A 105 -16.12 4.56 1.31
C LEU A 105 -16.52 5.52 2.44
N LEU A 106 -17.67 6.19 2.28
CA LEU A 106 -18.21 7.08 3.30
C LEU A 106 -18.54 6.33 4.60
N GLY A 107 -19.06 5.10 4.52
CA GLY A 107 -19.26 4.24 5.69
C GLY A 107 -17.94 3.89 6.39
N THR A 108 -16.93 3.52 5.62
CA THR A 108 -15.58 3.20 6.13
C THR A 108 -14.94 4.44 6.79
N LEU A 109 -15.05 5.59 6.15
CA LEU A 109 -14.55 6.88 6.63
C LEU A 109 -15.15 7.24 8.00
N LYS A 110 -16.48 7.10 8.15
CA LYS A 110 -17.18 7.29 9.44
C LYS A 110 -16.72 6.29 10.50
N SER A 111 -16.59 5.01 10.16
CA SER A 111 -16.15 3.96 11.10
C SER A 111 -14.72 4.19 11.59
N LEU A 112 -13.86 4.81 10.77
CA LEU A 112 -12.49 5.15 11.12
C LEU A 112 -12.39 6.49 11.89
N GLY A 113 -13.51 7.18 12.12
CA GLY A 113 -13.56 8.43 12.88
C GLY A 113 -13.13 9.68 12.10
N PHE A 114 -13.06 9.59 10.77
CA PHE A 114 -12.86 10.75 9.91
C PHE A 114 -14.17 11.53 9.75
N ARG A 115 -14.06 12.83 9.55
CA ARG A 115 -15.17 13.76 9.33
C ARG A 115 -15.16 14.22 7.88
N LEU A 116 -16.36 14.37 7.32
CA LEU A 116 -16.54 14.96 6.00
C LEU A 116 -16.79 16.47 6.16
N ASN A 117 -16.12 17.28 5.35
CA ASN A 117 -16.44 18.71 5.16
C ASN A 117 -17.15 18.89 3.81
#